data_AF-A0A3D3NEI6-F1
#
_entry.id   AF-A0A3D3NEI6-F1
#
_cell.length_a   1.000
_cell.length_b   1.000
_cell.length_c   1.000
_cell.angle_alpha   90.00
_cell.angle_beta   90.00
_cell.angle_gamma   90.00
#
_symmetry.space_group_name_H-M   'P 1'
#
loop_
_entity.id
_entity.type
_entity.pdbx_description
1 polymer ?
#
loop_
_entity_poly.entity_id
_entity_poly.type
_entity_poly.pdbx_seq_one_letter_code
_entity_poly.pdbx_strand_id
1 'polypeptide(L)'
;MAEQLAQRAWVRLVKPIDGVLLLLTLALMAVGLTTVHSATADNSSRLLAQAMNMSVGLAVMWAVAQLPPQKLMRFAVPLYLAGVVLLILVFFVGIKVNGARRWLSLGFTRIQPSEILKIAVPLMLAWYFHKHEATLKARHYAVACLLLLVPFVLIAKQPDLGTAILVGAAGFYVIFLGGLPWKVIVGLLAAGAAAAPFAWTMLHDYQRKRILTLIDPSSDPLGAGYHIIQATIAIGSGGSFGKGWLEGTQTHLEFIPERHTDFIFAVYAEERGLLGNAVLLLLYLLLIGRGLMIAANASTFFAR
;
A
#
# COMPACT_ATOMS: atom_id res chain seq x y z
N MET A 1 15.30 -41.86 -10.97
CA MET A 1 14.95 -41.31 -9.64
C MET A 1 15.21 -39.81 -9.53
N ALA A 2 16.40 -39.32 -9.92
CA ALA A 2 16.72 -37.88 -9.91
C ALA A 2 15.82 -37.03 -10.83
N GLU A 3 15.49 -37.49 -12.04
CA GLU A 3 14.59 -36.77 -12.95
C GLU A 3 13.16 -36.66 -12.42
N GLN A 4 12.63 -37.70 -11.79
CA GLN A 4 11.30 -37.68 -11.17
C GLN A 4 11.27 -36.76 -9.93
N LEU A 5 12.35 -36.69 -9.17
CA LEU A 5 12.50 -35.74 -8.07
C LEU A 5 12.62 -34.30 -8.59
N ALA A 6 13.36 -34.09 -9.67
CA ALA A 6 13.50 -32.79 -10.34
C ALA A 6 12.15 -32.31 -10.93
N GLN A 7 11.40 -33.18 -11.60
CA GLN A 7 10.06 -32.86 -12.10
C GLN A 7 9.07 -32.57 -10.97
N ARG A 8 9.09 -33.34 -9.88
CA ARG A 8 8.22 -33.08 -8.72
C ARG A 8 8.58 -31.77 -8.01
N ALA A 9 9.87 -31.46 -7.91
CA ALA A 9 10.33 -30.17 -7.41
C ALA A 9 9.87 -29.04 -8.34
N TRP A 10 10.13 -29.15 -9.64
CA TRP A 10 9.72 -28.16 -10.64
C TRP A 10 8.22 -27.86 -10.63
N VAL A 11 7.39 -28.90 -10.63
CA VAL A 11 5.93 -28.75 -10.56
C VAL A 11 5.52 -28.08 -9.25
N ARG A 12 6.13 -28.43 -8.10
CA ARG A 12 5.85 -27.73 -6.84
C ARG A 12 6.26 -26.26 -6.89
N LEU A 13 7.39 -25.95 -7.51
CA LEU A 13 7.93 -24.59 -7.52
C LEU A 13 7.16 -23.65 -8.44
N VAL A 14 6.65 -24.14 -9.57
CA VAL A 14 6.04 -23.32 -10.62
C VAL A 14 4.51 -23.31 -10.56
N LYS A 15 3.87 -24.41 -10.13
CA LYS A 15 2.40 -24.55 -10.13
C LYS A 15 1.63 -23.47 -9.37
N PRO A 16 2.12 -22.89 -8.25
CA PRO A 16 1.39 -21.84 -7.54
C PRO A 16 1.45 -20.46 -8.22
N ILE A 17 2.30 -20.29 -9.23
CA ILE A 17 2.61 -18.98 -9.80
C ILE A 17 1.69 -18.70 -10.99
N ASP A 18 0.92 -17.61 -10.90
CA ASP A 18 0.20 -17.07 -12.05
C ASP A 18 1.17 -16.29 -12.94
N GLY A 19 1.45 -16.81 -14.14
CA GLY A 19 2.43 -16.20 -15.05
C GLY A 19 2.06 -14.79 -15.50
N VAL A 20 0.76 -14.51 -15.68
CA VAL A 20 0.28 -13.17 -16.08
C VAL A 20 0.49 -12.18 -14.94
N LEU A 21 0.10 -12.53 -13.71
CA LEU A 21 0.32 -11.68 -12.54
C LEU A 21 1.81 -11.42 -12.29
N LEU A 22 2.66 -12.45 -12.42
CA LEU A 22 4.11 -12.30 -12.27
C LEU A 22 4.67 -11.36 -13.35
N LEU A 23 4.29 -11.53 -14.61
CA LEU A 23 4.75 -10.68 -15.71
C LEU A 23 4.36 -9.21 -15.49
N LEU A 24 3.12 -8.95 -15.11
CA LEU A 24 2.63 -7.59 -14.80
C LEU A 24 3.40 -6.98 -13.61
N THR A 25 3.66 -7.78 -12.58
CA THR A 25 4.44 -7.35 -11.42
C THR A 25 5.87 -7.00 -11.82
N LEU A 26 6.54 -7.86 -12.60
CA LEU A 26 7.90 -7.61 -13.10
C LEU A 26 7.97 -6.39 -14.02
N ALA A 27 6.96 -6.18 -14.87
CA ALA A 27 6.87 -5.00 -15.73
C ALA A 27 6.77 -3.71 -14.89
N LEU A 28 5.93 -3.69 -13.86
CA LEU A 28 5.82 -2.55 -12.93
C LEU A 28 7.11 -2.33 -12.14
N MET A 29 7.79 -3.40 -11.71
CA MET A 29 9.09 -3.31 -11.05
C MET A 29 10.17 -2.73 -11.98
N ALA A 30 10.19 -3.11 -13.26
CA ALA A 30 11.11 -2.55 -14.24
C ALA A 30 10.83 -1.06 -14.49
N VAL A 31 9.56 -0.66 -14.62
CA VAL A 31 9.17 0.75 -14.70
C VAL A 31 9.62 1.50 -13.44
N GLY A 32 9.42 0.93 -12.25
CA GLY A 32 9.87 1.51 -10.99
C GLY A 32 11.39 1.70 -10.94
N LEU A 33 12.18 0.69 -11.32
CA LEU A 33 13.65 0.77 -11.32
C LEU A 33 14.18 1.79 -12.32
N THR A 34 13.63 1.83 -13.54
CA THR A 34 14.02 2.84 -14.54
C THR A 34 13.70 4.26 -14.07
N THR A 35 12.57 4.46 -13.39
CA THR A 35 12.20 5.77 -12.82
C THR A 35 13.09 6.14 -11.64
N VAL A 36 13.40 5.20 -10.74
CA VAL A 36 14.30 5.43 -9.60
C VAL A 36 15.72 5.73 -10.07
N HIS A 37 16.19 5.05 -11.13
CA HIS A 37 17.47 5.36 -11.76
C HIS A 37 17.50 6.78 -12.27
N SER A 38 16.45 7.21 -12.98
CA SER A 38 16.35 8.57 -13.49
C SER A 38 16.28 9.62 -12.39
N ALA A 39 15.43 9.39 -11.38
CA ALA A 39 15.31 10.29 -10.25
C ALA A 39 16.62 10.41 -9.47
N THR A 40 17.45 9.35 -9.43
CA THR A 40 18.66 9.24 -8.60
C THR A 40 19.97 9.22 -9.39
N ALA A 41 20.05 9.98 -10.49
CA ALA A 41 21.22 10.06 -11.35
C ALA A 41 22.55 10.25 -10.57
N ASP A 42 22.53 11.00 -9.45
CA ASP A 42 23.72 11.30 -8.64
C ASP A 42 24.05 10.28 -7.55
N ASN A 43 23.21 9.27 -7.27
CA ASN A 43 23.43 8.33 -6.16
C ASN A 43 23.05 6.88 -6.49
N SER A 44 24.02 6.16 -7.08
CA SER A 44 23.92 4.76 -7.46
C SER A 44 23.61 3.80 -6.30
N SER A 45 23.91 4.18 -5.05
CA SER A 45 23.66 3.33 -3.88
C SER A 45 22.18 3.08 -3.62
N ARG A 46 21.29 4.05 -3.94
CA ARG A 46 19.84 3.89 -3.76
C ARG A 46 19.23 2.95 -4.79
N LEU A 47 19.73 2.96 -6.02
CA LEU A 47 19.28 2.02 -7.05
C LEU A 47 19.61 0.58 -6.65
N LEU A 48 20.83 0.34 -6.17
CA LEU A 48 21.24 -0.98 -5.69
C LEU A 48 20.41 -1.43 -4.50
N ALA A 49 20.16 -0.54 -3.53
CA ALA A 49 19.30 -0.83 -2.39
C ALA A 49 17.86 -1.16 -2.83
N GLN A 50 17.31 -0.43 -3.81
CA GLN A 50 15.99 -0.70 -4.36
C GLN A 50 15.92 -2.06 -5.06
N ALA A 51 16.92 -2.39 -5.89
CA ALA A 51 17.01 -3.68 -6.57
C ALA A 51 17.15 -4.86 -5.58
N MET A 52 17.90 -4.67 -4.50
CA MET A 52 18.04 -5.64 -3.42
C MET A 52 16.70 -5.82 -2.69
N ASN A 53 16.02 -4.73 -2.31
CA ASN A 53 14.71 -4.79 -1.65
C ASN A 53 13.66 -5.47 -2.52
N MET A 54 13.66 -5.18 -3.83
CA MET A 54 12.82 -5.83 -4.83
C MET A 54 13.08 -7.34 -4.92
N SER A 55 14.36 -7.74 -4.94
CA SER A 55 14.76 -9.16 -4.95
C SER A 55 14.32 -9.89 -3.69
N VAL A 56 14.49 -9.28 -2.51
CA VAL A 56 14.01 -9.82 -1.23
C VAL A 56 12.49 -9.94 -1.24
N GLY A 57 11.77 -8.94 -1.75
CA GLY A 57 10.31 -8.97 -1.89
C GLY A 57 9.82 -10.11 -2.78
N LEU A 58 10.46 -10.33 -3.94
CA LEU A 58 10.16 -11.45 -4.84
C LEU A 58 10.43 -12.81 -4.17
N ALA A 59 11.53 -12.93 -3.41
CA ALA A 59 11.85 -14.16 -2.69
C ALA A 59 10.81 -14.47 -1.61
N VAL A 60 10.38 -13.46 -0.84
CA VAL A 60 9.32 -13.60 0.17
C VAL A 60 7.97 -13.94 -0.49
N MET A 61 7.62 -13.25 -1.57
CA MET A 61 6.40 -13.53 -2.34
C MET A 61 6.39 -14.98 -2.86
N TRP A 62 7.50 -15.44 -3.42
CA TRP A 62 7.65 -16.82 -3.89
C TRP A 62 7.53 -17.83 -2.74
N ALA A 63 8.17 -17.58 -1.60
CA ALA A 63 8.08 -18.45 -0.42
C ALA A 63 6.64 -18.54 0.11
N VAL A 64 5.91 -17.41 0.18
CA VAL A 64 4.51 -17.37 0.61
C VAL A 64 3.60 -18.05 -0.40
N ALA A 65 3.86 -17.94 -1.71
CA ALA A 65 3.09 -18.61 -2.75
C ALA A 65 3.14 -20.15 -2.64
N GLN A 66 4.16 -20.72 -2.00
CA GLN A 66 4.24 -22.16 -1.72
C GLN A 66 3.30 -22.61 -0.58
N LEU A 67 2.74 -21.68 0.19
CA LEU A 67 1.89 -22.01 1.32
C LEU A 67 0.43 -22.15 0.86
N PRO A 68 -0.19 -23.33 1.03
CA PRO A 68 -1.61 -23.49 0.72
C PRO A 68 -2.46 -22.60 1.63
N PRO A 69 -3.62 -22.08 1.15
CA PRO A 69 -4.48 -21.17 1.92
C PRO A 69 -4.83 -21.67 3.33
N GLN A 70 -5.01 -22.99 3.50
CA GLN A 70 -5.33 -23.59 4.80
C GLN A 70 -4.22 -23.43 5.84
N LYS A 71 -2.94 -23.37 5.41
CA LYS A 71 -1.83 -23.04 6.31
C LYS A 71 -1.83 -21.55 6.62
N LEU A 72 -2.08 -20.71 5.62
CA LEU A 72 -2.15 -19.25 5.79
C LEU A 72 -3.22 -18.85 6.81
N MET A 73 -4.36 -19.54 6.82
CA MET A 73 -5.41 -19.38 7.84
C MET A 73 -4.92 -19.57 9.28
N ARG A 74 -3.99 -20.50 9.51
CA ARG A 74 -3.43 -20.76 10.85
C ARG A 74 -2.53 -19.61 11.32
N PHE A 75 -1.95 -18.87 10.37
CA PHE A 75 -1.11 -17.70 10.66
C PHE A 75 -1.91 -16.41 10.85
N ALA A 76 -3.19 -16.36 10.46
CA ALA A 76 -4.03 -15.18 10.56
C ALA A 76 -4.06 -14.57 11.98
N VAL A 77 -4.39 -15.39 12.98
CA VAL A 77 -4.49 -14.95 14.38
C VAL A 77 -3.12 -14.59 14.97
N PRO A 78 -2.07 -15.44 14.87
CA PRO A 78 -0.74 -15.07 15.38
C PRO A 78 -0.17 -13.81 14.73
N LEU A 79 -0.32 -13.65 13.41
CA LEU A 79 0.23 -12.50 12.68
C LEU A 79 -0.47 -11.20 13.08
N TYR A 80 -1.80 -11.23 13.24
CA TYR A 80 -2.57 -10.09 13.73
C TYR A 80 -2.17 -9.71 15.15
N LEU A 81 -2.14 -10.68 16.08
CA LEU A 81 -1.77 -10.42 17.48
C LEU A 81 -0.35 -9.90 17.59
N ALA A 82 0.60 -10.52 16.88
CA ALA A 82 1.98 -10.06 16.84
C ALA A 82 2.08 -8.62 16.31
N GLY A 83 1.38 -8.28 15.23
CA GLY A 83 1.41 -6.93 14.68
C GLY A 83 0.75 -5.89 15.59
N VAL A 84 -0.35 -6.23 16.28
CA VAL A 84 -0.95 -5.35 17.30
C VAL A 84 -0.02 -5.14 18.48
N VAL A 85 0.61 -6.20 18.99
CA VAL A 85 1.62 -6.11 20.06
C VAL A 85 2.80 -5.24 19.63
N LEU A 86 3.30 -5.40 18.40
CA LEU A 86 4.36 -4.56 17.86
C LEU A 86 3.93 -3.09 17.72
N LEU A 87 2.69 -2.80 17.32
CA LEU A 87 2.17 -1.43 17.30
C LEU A 87 2.10 -0.82 18.70
N ILE A 88 1.67 -1.59 19.70
CA ILE A 88 1.68 -1.16 21.10
C ILE A 88 3.11 -0.88 21.55
N LEU A 89 4.05 -1.78 21.21
CA LEU A 89 5.46 -1.67 21.55
C LEU A 89 6.10 -0.39 20.98
N VAL A 90 5.73 0.04 19.77
CA VAL A 90 6.20 1.29 19.15
C VAL A 90 5.91 2.53 20.02
N PHE A 91 4.83 2.55 20.81
CA PHE A 91 4.57 3.70 21.69
C PHE A 91 5.63 3.85 22.79
N PHE A 92 6.21 2.73 23.24
CA PHE A 92 7.18 2.69 24.34
C PHE A 92 8.62 2.79 23.85
N VAL A 93 9.00 1.99 22.83
CA VAL A 93 10.39 1.84 22.36
C VAL A 93 10.60 2.27 20.91
N GLY A 94 9.59 2.88 20.28
CA GLY A 94 9.69 3.36 18.90
C GLY A 94 10.61 4.57 18.75
N ILE A 95 11.38 4.57 17.66
CA ILE A 95 12.25 5.71 17.30
C ILE A 95 11.43 6.82 16.65
N LYS A 96 11.76 8.08 16.96
CA LYS A 96 11.16 9.25 16.30
C LYS A 96 11.87 9.50 14.97
N VAL A 97 11.12 9.45 13.87
CA VAL A 97 11.57 9.83 12.52
C VAL A 97 10.56 10.82 11.97
N ASN A 98 11.00 11.97 11.47
CA ASN A 98 10.13 13.03 10.91
C ASN A 98 8.98 13.43 11.86
N GLY A 99 9.26 13.49 13.16
CA GLY A 99 8.28 13.85 14.19
C GLY A 99 7.31 12.75 14.63
N ALA A 100 7.35 11.56 14.02
CA ALA A 100 6.46 10.44 14.36
C ALA A 100 7.22 9.21 14.90
N ARG A 101 6.64 8.53 15.90
CA ARG A 101 7.13 7.24 16.40
C ARG A 101 6.40 6.10 15.69
N ARG A 102 7.01 5.56 14.64
CA ARG A 102 6.42 4.52 13.78
C ARG A 102 7.31 3.31 13.56
N TRP A 103 8.59 3.45 13.87
CA TRP A 103 9.63 2.49 13.52
C TRP A 103 10.20 1.83 14.78
N LEU A 104 10.47 0.53 14.69
CA LEU A 104 11.26 -0.21 15.65
C LEU A 104 12.66 -0.44 15.07
N SER A 105 13.70 -0.09 15.83
CA SER A 105 15.08 -0.39 15.46
C SER A 105 15.43 -1.79 15.91
N LEU A 106 15.79 -2.67 14.98
CA LEU A 106 16.35 -3.99 15.26
C LEU A 106 17.88 -3.98 15.29
N GLY A 107 18.51 -2.80 15.26
CA GLY A 107 19.97 -2.63 15.18
C GLY A 107 20.50 -2.72 13.74
N PHE A 108 20.12 -3.77 12.99
CA PHE A 108 20.54 -3.95 11.59
C PHE A 108 19.52 -3.43 10.56
N THR A 109 18.24 -3.33 10.94
CA THR A 109 17.18 -2.80 10.09
C THR A 109 16.10 -2.12 10.91
N ARG A 110 15.23 -1.37 10.24
CA ARG A 110 14.07 -0.72 10.85
C ARG A 110 12.81 -1.43 10.34
N ILE A 111 11.96 -1.87 11.26
CA ILE A 111 10.67 -2.47 10.91
C ILE A 111 9.57 -1.48 11.27
N GLN A 112 8.63 -1.30 10.34
CA GLN A 112 7.39 -0.57 10.58
C GLN A 112 6.26 -1.58 10.82
N PRO A 113 5.75 -1.74 12.06
CA PRO A 113 4.74 -2.76 12.35
C PRO A 113 3.43 -2.60 11.58
N SER A 114 3.08 -1.37 11.18
CA SER A 114 1.89 -1.11 10.37
C SER A 114 1.96 -1.76 8.98
N GLU A 115 3.16 -2.02 8.45
CA GLU A 115 3.35 -2.75 7.19
C GLU A 115 2.86 -4.19 7.28
N ILE A 116 3.13 -4.85 8.42
CA ILE A 116 2.66 -6.23 8.69
C ILE A 116 1.13 -6.24 8.77
N LEU A 117 0.53 -5.21 9.38
CA LEU A 117 -0.92 -5.15 9.54
C LEU A 117 -1.70 -4.84 8.26
N LYS A 118 -1.07 -4.28 7.22
CA LYS A 118 -1.70 -4.18 5.89
C LYS A 118 -2.13 -5.54 5.34
N ILE A 119 -1.41 -6.59 5.68
CA ILE A 119 -1.70 -7.97 5.27
C ILE A 119 -2.47 -8.71 6.39
N ALA A 120 -2.04 -8.56 7.64
CA ALA A 120 -2.59 -9.32 8.75
C ALA A 120 -4.05 -8.99 9.08
N VAL A 121 -4.48 -7.74 8.89
CA VAL A 121 -5.86 -7.31 9.19
C VAL A 121 -6.86 -7.93 8.21
N PRO A 122 -6.72 -7.78 6.88
CA PRO A 122 -7.57 -8.50 5.93
C PRO A 122 -7.56 -10.02 6.16
N LEU A 123 -6.39 -10.61 6.43
CA LEU A 123 -6.24 -12.04 6.67
C LEU A 123 -7.00 -12.51 7.94
N MET A 124 -6.93 -11.74 9.02
CA MET A 124 -7.64 -12.02 10.27
C MET A 124 -9.15 -11.90 10.10
N LEU A 125 -9.61 -10.89 9.36
CA LEU A 125 -11.03 -10.70 9.08
C LEU A 125 -11.57 -11.83 8.19
N ALA A 126 -10.85 -12.19 7.13
CA ALA A 126 -11.21 -13.33 6.27
C ALA A 126 -11.29 -14.64 7.07
N TRP A 127 -10.31 -14.88 7.96
CA TRP A 127 -10.32 -16.03 8.87
C TRP A 127 -11.53 -16.02 9.80
N TYR A 128 -11.84 -14.86 10.39
CA TYR A 128 -12.94 -14.72 11.34
C TYR A 128 -14.31 -14.96 10.67
N PHE A 129 -14.52 -14.42 9.47
CA PHE A 129 -15.75 -14.64 8.72
C PHE A 129 -15.88 -16.09 8.25
N HIS A 130 -14.80 -16.69 7.73
CA HIS A 130 -14.83 -18.10 7.33
C HIS A 130 -15.17 -19.03 8.50
N LYS A 131 -14.63 -18.76 9.70
CA LYS A 131 -14.97 -19.55 10.90
C LYS A 131 -16.44 -19.47 11.31
N HIS A 132 -17.13 -18.37 10.98
CA HIS A 132 -18.53 -18.13 11.37
C HIS A 132 -19.48 -18.15 10.17
N GLU A 133 -19.04 -18.63 9.01
CA GLU A 133 -19.77 -18.59 7.75
C GLU A 133 -21.19 -19.16 7.88
N ALA A 134 -21.35 -20.29 8.58
CA ALA A 134 -22.64 -20.94 8.78
C ALA A 134 -23.60 -20.22 9.76
N THR A 135 -23.12 -19.25 10.54
CA THR A 135 -23.91 -18.59 11.62
C THR A 135 -23.78 -17.07 11.63
N LEU A 136 -23.54 -16.47 10.46
CA LEU A 136 -23.41 -15.02 10.29
C LEU A 136 -24.62 -14.28 10.86
N LYS A 137 -24.34 -13.39 11.81
CA LYS A 137 -25.29 -12.57 12.59
C LYS A 137 -24.69 -11.18 12.77
N ALA A 138 -25.52 -10.18 13.09
CA ALA A 138 -25.09 -8.79 13.31
C ALA A 138 -23.91 -8.66 14.30
N ARG A 139 -23.87 -9.49 15.35
CA ARG A 139 -22.76 -9.52 16.32
C ARG A 139 -21.41 -9.83 15.69
N HIS A 140 -21.36 -10.64 14.62
CA HIS A 140 -20.12 -11.01 13.96
C HIS A 140 -19.54 -9.83 13.17
N TYR A 141 -20.40 -9.01 12.56
CA TYR A 141 -19.98 -7.75 11.96
C TYR A 141 -19.47 -6.75 13.01
N ALA A 142 -20.12 -6.68 14.19
CA ALA A 142 -19.63 -5.82 15.28
C ALA A 142 -18.23 -6.24 15.77
N VAL A 143 -17.98 -7.54 15.93
CA VAL A 143 -16.65 -8.06 16.29
C VAL A 143 -15.63 -7.80 15.19
N ALA A 144 -16.00 -7.98 13.92
CA ALA A 144 -15.12 -7.68 12.78
C ALA A 144 -14.74 -6.18 12.74
N CYS A 145 -15.71 -5.29 12.97
CA CYS A 145 -15.44 -3.86 13.12
C CYS A 145 -14.50 -3.58 14.29
N LEU A 146 -14.65 -4.26 15.43
CA LEU A 146 -13.73 -4.10 16.56
C LEU A 146 -12.30 -4.56 16.20
N LEU A 147 -12.17 -5.71 15.53
CA LEU A 147 -10.88 -6.22 15.05
C LEU A 147 -10.19 -5.26 14.06
N LEU A 148 -10.96 -4.51 13.27
CA LEU A 148 -10.45 -3.47 12.38
C LEU A 148 -10.11 -2.17 13.13
N LEU A 149 -10.96 -1.75 14.06
CA LEU A 149 -10.81 -0.48 14.77
C LEU A 149 -9.57 -0.45 15.67
N VAL A 150 -9.23 -1.56 16.32
CA VAL A 150 -8.04 -1.64 17.18
C VAL A 150 -6.76 -1.21 16.45
N PRO A 151 -6.35 -1.85 15.35
CA PRO A 151 -5.15 -1.45 14.62
C PRO A 151 -5.30 -0.08 13.93
N PHE A 152 -6.50 0.25 13.42
CA PHE A 152 -6.76 1.56 12.81
C PHE A 152 -6.46 2.71 13.78
N VAL A 153 -7.01 2.64 15.00
CA VAL A 153 -6.82 3.67 16.03
C VAL A 153 -5.37 3.72 16.51
N LEU A 154 -4.72 2.57 16.68
CA LEU A 154 -3.31 2.53 17.07
C LEU A 154 -2.40 3.19 16.03
N ILE A 155 -2.63 2.94 14.74
CA ILE A 155 -1.84 3.55 13.65
C ILE A 155 -2.13 5.05 13.55
N ALA A 156 -3.40 5.46 13.66
CA ALA A 156 -3.78 6.88 13.65
C ALA A 156 -3.14 7.66 14.82
N LYS A 157 -2.97 7.03 15.99
CA LYS A 157 -2.25 7.59 17.14
C LYS A 157 -0.73 7.68 16.95
N GLN A 158 -0.15 7.01 15.94
CA GLN A 158 1.27 7.11 15.55
C GLN A 158 1.52 8.21 14.50
N PRO A 159 0.73 9.29 14.55
CA PRO A 159 0.43 10.19 13.45
C PRO A 159 0.45 9.65 12.01
N ASP A 160 0.18 8.36 11.74
CA ASP A 160 0.26 7.77 10.40
C ASP A 160 -1.13 7.61 9.75
N LEU A 161 -1.75 8.74 9.39
CA LEU A 161 -3.10 8.74 8.83
C LEU A 161 -3.18 7.97 7.49
N GLY A 162 -2.16 8.07 6.64
CA GLY A 162 -2.12 7.40 5.34
C GLY A 162 -2.21 5.88 5.49
N THR A 163 -1.39 5.30 6.36
CA THR A 163 -1.41 3.86 6.62
C THR A 163 -2.66 3.42 7.36
N ALA A 164 -3.16 4.23 8.30
CA ALA A 164 -4.42 3.95 8.98
C ALA A 164 -5.58 3.84 7.99
N ILE A 165 -5.70 4.77 7.03
CA ILE A 165 -6.73 4.73 5.98
C ILE A 165 -6.57 3.49 5.11
N LEU A 166 -5.34 3.13 4.72
CA LEU A 166 -5.11 1.96 3.87
C LEU A 166 -5.49 0.65 4.58
N VAL A 167 -5.06 0.45 5.83
CA VAL A 167 -5.45 -0.72 6.65
C VAL A 167 -6.96 -0.72 6.91
N GLY A 168 -7.53 0.45 7.21
CA GLY A 168 -8.95 0.67 7.39
C GLY A 168 -9.77 0.25 6.17
N ALA A 169 -9.39 0.74 4.98
CA ALA A 169 -10.02 0.43 3.72
C ALA A 169 -9.89 -1.05 3.37
N ALA A 170 -8.67 -1.62 3.48
CA ALA A 170 -8.43 -3.03 3.18
C ALA A 170 -9.27 -3.96 4.07
N GLY A 171 -9.33 -3.70 5.38
CA GLY A 171 -10.18 -4.48 6.28
C GLY A 171 -11.67 -4.24 6.06
N PHE A 172 -12.07 -3.00 5.77
CA PHE A 172 -13.45 -2.67 5.44
C PHE A 172 -13.93 -3.39 4.18
N TYR A 173 -13.09 -3.49 3.14
CA TYR A 173 -13.41 -4.26 1.94
C TYR A 173 -13.71 -5.72 2.26
N VAL A 174 -12.94 -6.35 3.15
CA VAL A 174 -13.22 -7.74 3.58
C VAL A 174 -14.54 -7.84 4.34
N ILE A 175 -14.84 -6.90 5.23
CA ILE A 175 -16.13 -6.85 5.95
C ILE A 175 -17.29 -6.69 4.96
N PHE A 176 -17.11 -5.83 3.96
CA PHE A 176 -18.10 -5.58 2.92
C PHE A 176 -18.37 -6.82 2.06
N LEU A 177 -17.30 -7.44 1.55
CA LEU A 177 -17.39 -8.68 0.78
C LEU A 177 -17.90 -9.86 1.64
N GLY A 178 -17.75 -9.77 2.96
CA GLY A 178 -18.33 -10.69 3.94
C GLY A 178 -19.86 -10.63 4.09
N GLY A 179 -20.57 -9.87 3.24
CA GLY A 179 -22.03 -9.82 3.18
C GLY A 179 -22.67 -8.61 3.89
N LEU A 180 -21.88 -7.57 4.21
CA LEU A 180 -22.42 -6.34 4.79
C LEU A 180 -23.28 -5.61 3.74
N PRO A 181 -24.52 -5.17 4.07
CA PRO A 181 -25.37 -4.51 3.09
C PRO A 181 -24.80 -3.15 2.66
N TRP A 182 -24.92 -2.81 1.38
CA TRP A 182 -24.46 -1.54 0.79
C TRP A 182 -25.00 -0.29 1.52
N LYS A 183 -26.17 -0.41 2.16
CA LYS A 183 -26.77 0.63 3.01
C LYS A 183 -25.85 1.09 4.14
N VAL A 184 -24.98 0.21 4.65
CA VAL A 184 -24.01 0.56 5.71
C VAL A 184 -22.91 1.45 5.14
N ILE A 185 -22.48 1.26 3.88
CA ILE A 185 -21.54 2.18 3.23
C ILE A 185 -22.16 3.58 3.15
N VAL A 186 -23.41 3.67 2.69
CA VAL A 186 -24.11 4.96 2.60
C VAL A 186 -24.29 5.59 3.97
N GLY A 187 -24.67 4.80 4.97
CA GLY A 187 -24.77 5.27 6.36
C GLY A 187 -23.44 5.81 6.91
N LEU A 188 -22.32 5.12 6.65
CA LEU A 188 -20.99 5.58 7.06
C LEU A 188 -20.56 6.85 6.32
N LEU A 189 -20.82 6.95 5.03
CA LEU A 189 -20.54 8.17 4.25
C LEU A 189 -21.37 9.34 4.75
N ALA A 190 -22.66 9.14 5.01
CA ALA A 190 -23.54 10.15 5.56
C ALA A 190 -23.10 10.59 6.98
N ALA A 191 -22.75 9.63 7.83
CA ALA A 191 -22.23 9.91 9.18
C ALA A 191 -20.88 10.66 9.13
N GLY A 192 -19.98 10.26 8.23
CA GLY A 192 -18.70 10.94 8.02
C GLY A 192 -18.87 12.37 7.53
N ALA A 193 -19.77 12.59 6.57
CA ALA A 193 -20.12 13.93 6.08
C ALA A 193 -20.74 14.80 7.19
N ALA A 194 -21.66 14.23 7.99
CA ALA A 194 -22.27 14.93 9.12
C ALA A 194 -21.24 15.25 10.24
N ALA A 195 -20.24 14.40 10.43
CA ALA A 195 -19.18 14.61 11.41
C ALA A 195 -18.07 15.57 10.92
N ALA A 196 -17.96 15.83 9.62
CA ALA A 196 -16.88 16.63 9.05
C ALA A 196 -16.75 18.06 9.63
N PRO A 197 -17.85 18.82 9.85
CA PRO A 197 -17.76 20.15 10.48
C PRO A 197 -17.22 20.09 11.92
N PHE A 198 -17.57 19.04 12.66
CA PHE A 198 -17.08 18.83 14.03
C PHE A 198 -15.62 18.37 14.03
N ALA A 199 -15.25 17.46 13.11
CA ALA A 199 -13.86 17.05 12.96
C ALA A 199 -12.95 18.24 12.63
N TRP A 200 -13.42 19.19 11.82
CA TRP A 200 -12.67 20.39 11.46
C TRP A 200 -12.23 21.24 12.66
N THR A 201 -13.07 21.34 13.70
CA THR A 201 -12.73 22.10 14.91
C THR A 201 -11.70 21.40 15.78
N MET A 202 -11.61 20.06 15.68
CA MET A 202 -10.64 19.23 16.41
C MET A 202 -9.29 19.07 15.69
N LEU A 203 -9.18 19.51 14.43
CA LEU A 203 -7.93 19.42 13.67
C LEU A 203 -6.91 20.44 14.17
N HIS A 204 -5.65 20.00 14.27
CA HIS A 204 -4.52 20.88 14.52
C HIS A 204 -4.29 21.84 13.35
N ASP A 205 -3.66 22.97 13.60
CA ASP A 205 -3.38 24.00 12.58
C ASP A 205 -2.65 23.46 11.36
N TYR A 206 -1.65 22.60 11.56
CA TYR A 206 -0.91 21.99 10.45
C TYR A 206 -1.79 21.06 9.60
N GLN A 207 -2.79 20.40 10.19
CA GLN A 207 -3.72 19.51 9.49
C GLN A 207 -4.69 20.34 8.65
N ARG A 208 -5.23 21.43 9.22
CA ARG A 208 -6.07 22.38 8.48
C ARG A 208 -5.31 23.01 7.33
N LYS A 209 -4.07 23.46 7.57
CA LYS A 209 -3.21 24.04 6.52
C LYS A 209 -2.99 23.06 5.37
N ARG A 210 -2.74 21.77 5.65
CA ARG A 210 -2.62 20.73 4.60
C ARG A 210 -3.90 20.55 3.78
N ILE A 211 -5.08 20.56 4.41
CA ILE A 211 -6.36 20.44 3.68
C ILE A 211 -6.62 21.69 2.82
N LEU A 212 -6.39 22.88 3.37
CA LEU A 212 -6.55 24.13 2.62
C LEU A 212 -5.58 24.23 1.45
N THR A 213 -4.32 23.83 1.65
CA THR A 213 -3.29 23.82 0.60
C THR A 213 -3.61 22.77 -0.48
N LEU A 214 -4.30 21.67 -0.15
CA LEU A 214 -4.76 20.69 -1.15
C LEU A 214 -5.85 21.30 -2.06
N ILE A 215 -6.75 22.12 -1.50
CA ILE A 215 -7.84 22.76 -2.23
C ILE A 215 -7.32 23.95 -3.04
N ASP A 216 -6.50 24.78 -2.42
CA ASP A 216 -5.86 25.94 -3.03
C ASP A 216 -4.36 25.98 -2.72
N PRO A 217 -3.54 25.32 -3.55
CA PRO A 217 -2.08 25.39 -3.43
C PRO A 217 -1.53 26.80 -3.66
N SER A 218 -2.27 27.67 -4.38
CA SER A 218 -1.84 29.02 -4.73
C SER A 218 -1.89 30.01 -3.57
N SER A 219 -2.54 29.63 -2.46
CA SER A 219 -2.59 30.42 -1.23
C SER A 219 -1.24 30.53 -0.50
N ASP A 220 -0.34 29.57 -0.70
CA ASP A 220 1.03 29.59 -0.15
C ASP A 220 2.04 28.98 -1.17
N PRO A 221 2.33 29.69 -2.28
CA PRO A 221 3.12 29.14 -3.38
C PRO A 221 4.59 28.88 -3.05
N LEU A 222 5.12 29.55 -2.02
CA LEU A 222 6.53 29.43 -1.59
C LEU A 222 6.69 28.52 -0.36
N GLY A 223 5.61 28.23 0.36
CA GLY A 223 5.60 27.37 1.53
C GLY A 223 4.96 26.02 1.24
N ALA A 224 3.79 25.77 1.83
CA ALA A 224 3.15 24.45 1.78
C ALA A 224 2.70 24.02 0.38
N GLY A 225 2.36 24.98 -0.49
CA GLY A 225 1.88 24.73 -1.85
C GLY A 225 2.98 24.52 -2.89
N TYR A 226 4.22 24.94 -2.60
CA TYR A 226 5.33 24.92 -3.54
C TYR A 226 5.53 23.54 -4.18
N HIS A 227 5.60 22.48 -3.37
CA HIS A 227 5.83 21.13 -3.87
C HIS A 227 4.67 20.59 -4.72
N ILE A 228 3.43 20.92 -4.36
CA ILE A 228 2.26 20.53 -5.14
C ILE A 228 2.29 21.22 -6.50
N ILE A 229 2.55 22.53 -6.52
CA ILE A 229 2.64 23.33 -7.75
C ILE A 229 3.76 22.81 -8.66
N GLN A 230 4.96 22.57 -8.13
CA GLN A 230 6.08 22.06 -8.93
C GLN A 230 5.82 20.66 -9.47
N ALA A 231 5.19 19.78 -8.67
CA ALA A 231 4.77 18.47 -9.16
C ALA A 231 3.74 18.59 -10.29
N THR A 232 2.76 19.48 -10.17
CA THR A 232 1.78 19.76 -11.23
C THR A 232 2.43 20.32 -12.50
N ILE A 233 3.39 21.24 -12.37
CA ILE A 233 4.15 21.78 -13.50
C ILE A 233 4.98 20.69 -14.17
N ALA A 234 5.68 19.85 -13.40
CA ALA A 234 6.48 18.75 -13.93
C ALA A 234 5.62 17.79 -14.76
N ILE A 235 4.47 17.35 -14.21
CA ILE A 235 3.49 16.51 -14.90
C ILE A 235 2.99 17.18 -16.18
N GLY A 236 2.62 18.46 -16.11
CA GLY A 236 2.12 19.22 -17.27
C GLY A 236 3.18 19.41 -18.36
N SER A 237 4.44 19.58 -17.97
CA SER A 237 5.54 19.82 -18.90
C SER A 237 5.97 18.59 -19.71
N GLY A 238 5.59 17.38 -19.28
CA GLY A 238 5.82 16.15 -20.04
C GLY A 238 5.03 16.06 -21.34
N GLY A 239 3.94 16.82 -21.49
CA GLY A 239 3.09 16.77 -22.69
C GLY A 239 2.60 15.34 -23.03
N SER A 240 2.36 15.07 -24.31
CA SER A 240 1.82 13.76 -24.74
C SER A 240 2.85 12.63 -24.73
N PHE A 241 4.11 12.93 -25.08
CA PHE A 241 5.16 11.93 -25.33
C PHE A 241 6.27 11.90 -24.28
N GLY A 242 6.26 12.85 -23.35
CA GLY A 242 7.34 13.03 -22.37
C GLY A 242 8.47 13.89 -22.95
N LYS A 243 9.35 14.32 -22.05
CA LYS A 243 10.59 15.02 -22.44
C LYS A 243 11.67 14.06 -22.94
N GLY A 244 11.60 12.77 -22.59
CA GLY A 244 12.68 11.82 -22.81
C GLY A 244 13.24 11.30 -21.48
N TRP A 245 13.79 10.09 -21.52
CA TRP A 245 14.40 9.47 -20.32
C TRP A 245 15.67 10.24 -19.94
N LEU A 246 15.82 10.60 -18.65
CA LEU A 246 16.89 11.43 -18.11
C LEU A 246 16.86 12.91 -18.54
N GLU A 247 15.85 13.35 -19.29
CA GLU A 247 15.74 14.74 -19.77
C GLU A 247 14.75 15.59 -18.93
N GLY A 248 14.37 15.11 -17.74
CA GLY A 248 13.47 15.80 -16.83
C GLY A 248 14.08 17.07 -16.24
N THR A 249 13.67 18.24 -16.73
CA THR A 249 14.20 19.55 -16.29
C THR A 249 13.85 19.90 -14.84
N GLN A 250 12.60 19.65 -14.41
CA GLN A 250 12.16 19.95 -13.03
C GLN A 250 12.72 18.92 -12.05
N THR A 251 12.89 17.70 -12.55
CA THR A 251 13.47 16.58 -11.81
C THR A 251 14.96 16.74 -11.58
N HIS A 252 15.76 17.30 -12.50
CA HIS A 252 17.22 17.39 -12.27
C HIS A 252 17.65 18.69 -11.56
N LEU A 253 16.88 19.76 -11.66
CA LEU A 253 17.21 21.07 -11.09
C LEU A 253 16.79 21.27 -9.62
N GLU A 254 16.50 20.18 -8.90
CA GLU A 254 16.19 20.18 -7.46
C GLU A 254 14.98 20.99 -7.00
N PHE A 255 14.12 21.44 -7.92
CA PHE A 255 12.90 22.18 -7.59
C PHE A 255 11.87 21.36 -6.80
N ILE A 256 12.03 20.03 -6.75
CA ILE A 256 11.22 19.12 -5.95
C ILE A 256 12.14 18.43 -4.92
N PRO A 257 11.99 18.69 -3.61
CA PRO A 257 12.60 17.84 -2.59
C PRO A 257 11.87 16.49 -2.57
N GLU A 258 12.59 15.43 -2.18
CA GLU A 258 12.02 14.07 -2.08
C GLU A 258 11.51 13.48 -3.43
N ARG A 259 12.16 13.84 -4.55
CA ARG A 259 11.93 13.29 -5.92
C ARG A 259 11.87 11.76 -5.98
N HIS A 260 12.60 11.08 -5.10
CA HIS A 260 12.74 9.62 -5.11
C HIS A 260 11.66 8.89 -4.28
N THR A 261 10.85 9.62 -3.52
CA THR A 261 9.82 9.05 -2.62
C THR A 261 8.46 9.61 -3.01
N ASP A 262 8.06 10.75 -2.43
CA ASP A 262 6.69 11.27 -2.50
C ASP A 262 6.32 11.84 -3.89
N PHE A 263 7.32 12.20 -4.70
CA PHE A 263 7.12 12.82 -6.03
C PHE A 263 7.64 12.00 -7.21
N ILE A 264 7.93 10.70 -7.01
CA ILE A 264 8.46 9.82 -8.08
C ILE A 264 7.53 9.72 -9.31
N PHE A 265 6.21 9.87 -9.10
CA PHE A 265 5.26 9.90 -10.19
C PHE A 265 5.37 11.16 -11.05
N ALA A 266 5.68 12.32 -10.45
CA ALA A 266 5.88 13.56 -11.20
C ALA A 266 7.11 13.46 -12.13
N VAL A 267 8.17 12.80 -11.65
CA VAL A 267 9.36 12.45 -12.45
C VAL A 267 8.97 11.57 -13.65
N TYR A 268 8.27 10.47 -13.38
CA TYR A 268 7.82 9.56 -14.42
C TYR A 268 6.96 10.26 -15.48
N ALA A 269 6.02 11.10 -15.03
CA ALA A 269 5.12 11.84 -15.89
C ALA A 269 5.83 12.90 -16.74
N GLU A 270 6.85 13.59 -16.20
CA GLU A 270 7.67 14.54 -16.94
C GLU A 270 8.43 13.83 -18.08
N GLU A 271 9.01 12.67 -17.80
CA GLU A 271 9.87 11.95 -18.75
C GLU A 271 9.10 11.14 -19.80
N ARG A 272 7.97 10.54 -19.42
CA ARG A 272 7.20 9.63 -20.28
C ARG A 272 5.88 10.21 -20.79
N GLY A 273 5.49 11.37 -20.28
CA GLY A 273 4.30 12.10 -20.68
C GLY A 273 2.99 11.35 -20.48
N LEU A 274 1.95 11.82 -21.17
CA LEU A 274 0.61 11.23 -21.10
C LEU A 274 0.58 9.76 -21.56
N LEU A 275 1.29 9.42 -22.63
CA LEU A 275 1.30 8.05 -23.16
C LEU A 275 1.90 7.07 -22.14
N GLY A 276 3.02 7.43 -21.51
CA GLY A 276 3.62 6.62 -20.44
C GLY A 276 2.68 6.46 -19.25
N ASN A 277 2.05 7.55 -18.82
CA ASN A 277 1.06 7.51 -17.74
C ASN A 277 -0.12 6.59 -18.08
N ALA A 278 -0.62 6.61 -19.32
CA ALA A 278 -1.69 5.71 -19.76
C ALA A 278 -1.25 4.23 -19.72
N VAL A 279 -0.03 3.93 -20.16
CA VAL A 279 0.55 2.57 -20.07
C VAL A 279 0.71 2.13 -18.62
N LEU A 280 1.22 3.00 -17.74
CA LEU A 280 1.38 2.71 -16.31
C LEU A 280 0.03 2.41 -15.65
N LEU A 281 -0.98 3.24 -15.92
CA LEU A 281 -2.35 3.02 -15.42
C LEU A 281 -2.93 1.71 -15.95
N LEU A 282 -2.74 1.40 -17.23
CA LEU A 282 -3.17 0.14 -17.81
C LEU A 282 -2.51 -1.06 -17.12
N LEU A 283 -1.20 -1.01 -16.85
CA LEU A 283 -0.50 -2.08 -16.13
C LEU A 283 -1.07 -2.30 -14.72
N TYR A 284 -1.33 -1.22 -13.97
CA TYR A 284 -1.99 -1.32 -12.67
C TYR A 284 -3.41 -1.90 -12.76
N LEU A 285 -4.21 -1.46 -13.75
CA LEU A 285 -5.56 -1.98 -13.97
C LEU A 285 -5.55 -3.47 -14.32
N LEU A 286 -4.62 -3.91 -15.18
CA LEU A 286 -4.45 -5.32 -15.53
C LEU A 286 -4.00 -6.15 -14.30
N LEU A 287 -3.10 -5.61 -13.47
CA LEU A 287 -2.64 -6.27 -12.24
C LEU A 287 -3.81 -6.47 -11.27
N ILE A 288 -4.58 -5.41 -11.00
CA ILE A 288 -5.75 -5.44 -10.12
C ILE A 288 -6.81 -6.38 -10.71
N GLY A 289 -7.11 -6.25 -12.00
CA GLY A 289 -8.07 -7.10 -12.70
C GLY A 289 -7.71 -8.58 -12.61
N ARG A 290 -6.43 -8.94 -12.83
CA ARG A 290 -5.97 -10.32 -12.67
C ARG A 290 -6.09 -10.81 -11.23
N GLY A 291 -5.76 -9.97 -10.25
CA GLY A 291 -5.93 -10.28 -8.82
C GLY A 291 -7.40 -10.57 -8.47
N LEU A 292 -8.33 -9.73 -8.93
CA LEU A 292 -9.77 -9.92 -8.73
C LEU A 292 -10.30 -11.19 -9.42
N MET A 293 -9.81 -11.50 -10.63
CA MET A 293 -10.16 -12.76 -11.31
C MET A 293 -9.70 -13.99 -10.52
N ILE A 294 -8.50 -13.95 -9.92
CA ILE A 294 -8.00 -15.05 -9.09
C ILE A 294 -8.86 -15.20 -7.85
N ALA A 295 -9.18 -14.10 -7.16
CA ALA A 295 -10.06 -14.10 -5.98
C ALA A 295 -11.47 -14.63 -6.31
N ALA A 296 -12.07 -14.18 -7.41
CA ALA A 296 -13.40 -14.61 -7.83
C ALA A 296 -13.48 -16.13 -8.14
N ASN A 297 -12.38 -16.71 -8.64
CA ASN A 297 -12.28 -18.15 -8.92
C ASN A 297 -11.85 -18.99 -7.69
N ALA A 298 -11.67 -18.36 -6.52
CA ALA A 298 -11.25 -19.06 -5.32
C ALA A 298 -12.35 -19.96 -4.76
N SER A 299 -11.96 -21.17 -4.37
CA SER A 299 -12.88 -22.24 -3.95
C SER A 299 -13.37 -22.12 -2.51
N THR A 300 -12.71 -21.32 -1.67
CA THR A 300 -13.08 -21.16 -0.24
C THR A 300 -13.43 -19.72 0.06
N PHE A 301 -14.36 -19.51 0.99
CA PHE A 301 -14.77 -18.18 1.45
C PHE A 301 -13.60 -17.37 2.02
N PHE A 302 -12.62 -18.02 2.65
CA PHE A 302 -11.40 -17.37 3.13
C PHE A 302 -10.48 -16.88 2.00
N ALA A 303 -10.40 -17.63 0.90
CA ALA A 303 -9.49 -17.33 -0.21
C ALA A 303 -10.09 -16.36 -1.24
N ARG A 304 -11.40 -16.10 -1.15
CA ARG A 304 -12.15 -15.15 -1.98
C ARG A 304 -12.11 -13.77 -1.35
#